data_AF-A0AAD5HIG7-F1
#
_entry.id   AF-A0AAD5HIG7-F1
#
_cell.length_a   1.000
_cell.length_b   1.000
_cell.length_c   1.000
_cell.angle_alpha   90.00
_cell.angle_beta   90.00
_cell.angle_gamma   90.00
#
_symmetry.space_group_name_H-M   'P 1'
#
loop_
_entity.id
_entity.type
_entity.pdbx_description
1 polymer ?
#
loop_
_entity_poly.entity_id
_entity_poly.type
_entity_poly.pdbx_seq_one_letter_code
_entity_poly.pdbx_strand_id
1 'polypeptide(L)'
;MSNNTDNDQDQPTEQSYNKTVVYTPDYPITVPVDDCQKVRMYRMTSMYENSDIYLHFGYCDDLGDGRGYTSGIIGFCTATGDAIQVIQAYNNLVPQPNEFSRYYDTLVSLANDQDDSTSKIKNYCQIWSAVSRDPMNGPLFRQAQMLVADSVDYVPAMNISNGLGLNYAISRGQMYDALVQHGNDTDQDSILALVNRTAIYFAQNPNATNLTASDSGTTGPSGSVVTTALGNQVDEITWLKKFLEVRRDDLTNPSDKSTASAWKQSVTRVDSYSYAVGQGDYNWTNNATFALDNDGNVFNVTCIGGFLASDDTSVPEQLPSESSFNLTLFLEVFIPLMIALIAAVAFFIWWRCCRRRRWSESKQKASVVDVWQ
;
A
#
# COMPACT_ATOMS: atom_id res chain seq x y z
N MET A 1 6.42 -22.64 -48.33
CA MET A 1 7.56 -21.81 -48.78
C MET A 1 7.03 -20.37 -48.77
N SER A 2 7.50 -19.45 -47.92
CA SER A 2 8.86 -18.84 -47.90
C SER A 2 9.06 -18.02 -49.19
N ASN A 3 9.32 -16.71 -49.23
CA ASN A 3 9.59 -15.64 -48.22
C ASN A 3 9.03 -14.31 -48.80
N ASN A 4 8.57 -13.32 -48.02
CA ASN A 4 9.30 -12.29 -47.24
C ASN A 4 10.27 -11.36 -48.02
N THR A 5 10.09 -10.04 -47.86
CA THR A 5 11.04 -8.90 -47.95
C THR A 5 10.19 -7.60 -47.85
N ASP A 6 10.00 -6.93 -46.71
CA ASP A 6 10.90 -6.24 -45.73
C ASP A 6 11.37 -4.82 -46.10
N ASN A 7 11.42 -3.98 -45.06
CA ASN A 7 11.98 -2.61 -44.94
C ASN A 7 11.15 -1.48 -45.57
N ASP A 8 11.06 -0.26 -45.01
CA ASP A 8 11.71 0.40 -43.87
C ASP A 8 10.82 1.62 -43.47
N GLN A 9 10.58 2.06 -42.23
CA GLN A 9 10.92 1.58 -40.87
C GLN A 9 9.90 2.13 -39.86
N ASP A 10 9.66 1.43 -38.73
CA ASP A 10 8.88 1.92 -37.59
C ASP A 10 9.73 2.76 -36.62
N GLN A 11 9.22 3.93 -36.23
CA GLN A 11 9.66 4.70 -35.06
C GLN A 11 8.53 4.69 -34.03
N PRO A 12 8.70 4.15 -32.81
CA PRO A 12 7.66 4.20 -31.79
C PRO A 12 7.57 5.63 -31.22
N THR A 13 6.56 6.38 -31.67
CA THR A 13 6.16 7.66 -31.09
C THR A 13 4.80 7.50 -30.40
N GLU A 14 4.57 8.27 -29.33
CA GLU A 14 3.37 8.26 -28.49
C GLU A 14 3.07 6.97 -27.71
N GLN A 15 3.87 6.72 -26.66
CA GLN A 15 3.36 6.00 -25.49
C GLN A 15 2.45 6.96 -24.67
N SER A 16 1.27 7.26 -25.22
CA SER A 16 0.26 8.08 -24.53
C SER A 16 -0.29 7.32 -23.31
N TYR A 17 -0.51 8.01 -22.18
CA TYR A 17 -1.32 7.52 -21.06
C TYR A 17 -2.82 7.46 -21.45
N ASN A 18 -3.13 6.68 -22.48
CA ASN A 18 -4.48 6.19 -22.81
C ASN A 18 -4.76 4.87 -22.09
N LYS A 19 -4.26 4.70 -20.86
CA LYS A 19 -4.79 3.70 -19.94
C LYS A 19 -6.11 4.23 -19.39
N THR A 20 -7.13 4.30 -20.25
CA THR A 20 -8.51 4.39 -19.83
C THR A 20 -8.76 3.22 -18.90
N VAL A 21 -8.80 3.48 -17.59
CA VAL A 21 -9.29 2.51 -16.62
C VAL A 21 -10.78 2.40 -16.90
N VAL A 22 -11.13 1.48 -17.80
CA VAL A 22 -12.50 1.00 -17.94
C VAL A 22 -12.79 0.33 -16.61
N TYR A 23 -13.54 1.02 -15.75
CA TYR A 23 -14.05 0.44 -14.52
C TYR A 23 -15.07 -0.63 -14.90
N THR A 24 -14.59 -1.85 -15.14
CA THR A 24 -15.43 -3.04 -15.12
C THR A 24 -15.35 -3.62 -13.71
N PRO A 25 -16.46 -3.60 -12.93
CA PRO A 25 -16.55 -4.38 -11.70
C PRO A 25 -16.77 -5.85 -12.06
N ASP A 26 -15.79 -6.48 -12.75
CA ASP A 26 -15.91 -7.84 -13.31
C ASP A 26 -15.85 -8.95 -12.24
N TYR A 27 -15.73 -8.57 -10.96
CA TYR A 27 -16.12 -9.41 -9.85
C TYR A 27 -17.21 -8.71 -9.04
N PRO A 28 -18.47 -9.18 -9.09
CA PRO A 28 -19.47 -8.74 -8.14
C PRO A 28 -18.98 -9.14 -6.74
N ILE A 29 -18.91 -8.17 -5.82
CA ILE A 29 -18.62 -8.45 -4.41
C ILE A 29 -19.81 -9.24 -3.87
N THR A 30 -19.66 -10.57 -3.80
CA THR A 30 -20.77 -11.51 -3.52
C THR A 30 -21.29 -11.42 -2.08
N VAL A 31 -20.44 -10.95 -1.17
CA VAL A 31 -20.78 -10.64 0.23
C VAL A 31 -20.48 -9.16 0.45
N PRO A 32 -21.48 -8.26 0.40
CA PRO A 32 -21.25 -6.84 0.57
C PRO A 32 -20.81 -6.55 2.02
N VAL A 33 -19.73 -5.80 2.13
CA VAL A 33 -19.35 -5.10 3.37
C VAL A 33 -20.19 -3.83 3.43
N ASP A 34 -20.84 -3.55 4.56
CA ASP A 34 -21.60 -2.31 4.70
C ASP A 34 -20.68 -1.08 4.86
N ASP A 35 -21.22 0.13 4.61
CA ASP A 35 -20.45 1.37 4.67
C ASP A 35 -19.74 1.56 6.03
N CYS A 36 -20.35 1.12 7.13
CA CYS A 36 -19.79 1.25 8.47
C CYS A 36 -18.66 0.27 8.76
N GLN A 37 -18.83 -0.98 8.33
CA GLN A 37 -17.75 -1.97 8.35
C GLN A 37 -16.58 -1.48 7.53
N LYS A 38 -16.82 -0.97 6.31
CA LYS A 38 -15.77 -0.47 5.43
C LYS A 38 -15.09 0.79 5.99
N VAL A 39 -15.81 1.74 6.60
CA VAL A 39 -15.20 2.87 7.34
C VAL A 39 -14.25 2.36 8.42
N ARG A 40 -14.65 1.33 9.17
CA ARG A 40 -13.80 0.75 10.22
C ARG A 40 -12.54 0.10 9.68
N MET A 41 -12.59 -0.57 8.51
CA MET A 41 -11.38 -1.08 7.84
C MET A 41 -10.39 0.05 7.59
N TYR A 42 -10.85 1.10 6.90
CA TYR A 42 -10.02 2.25 6.53
C TYR A 42 -9.46 3.00 7.76
N ARG A 43 -10.28 3.25 8.79
CA ARG A 43 -9.85 3.93 10.01
C ARG A 43 -8.93 3.08 10.90
N MET A 44 -9.09 1.74 10.91
CA MET A 44 -8.15 0.84 11.58
C MET A 44 -6.80 0.84 10.83
N THR A 45 -6.80 0.71 9.50
CA THR A 45 -5.57 0.80 8.70
C THR A 45 -4.89 2.16 8.85
N SER A 46 -5.63 3.27 8.88
CA SER A 46 -5.03 4.60 9.13
C SER A 46 -4.35 4.68 10.50
N MET A 47 -4.91 4.06 11.54
CA MET A 47 -4.22 3.97 12.84
C MET A 47 -2.88 3.26 12.71
N TYR A 48 -2.78 2.23 11.86
CA TYR A 48 -1.54 1.45 11.70
C TYR A 48 -0.51 2.07 10.75
N GLU A 49 -0.92 2.94 9.83
CA GLU A 49 -0.01 3.69 8.93
C GLU A 49 0.38 5.05 9.51
N ASN A 50 -0.59 5.79 10.06
CA ASN A 50 -0.49 7.21 10.40
C ASN A 50 -0.56 7.50 11.90
N SER A 51 -0.88 6.50 12.74
CA SER A 51 -1.10 6.64 14.20
C SER A 51 -2.30 7.51 14.60
N ASP A 52 -3.27 7.72 13.69
CA ASP A 52 -4.59 8.23 14.03
C ASP A 52 -5.71 7.60 13.17
N ILE A 53 -6.97 7.83 13.53
CA ILE A 53 -8.13 7.17 12.89
C ILE A 53 -8.73 7.95 11.71
N TYR A 54 -8.16 9.06 11.30
CA TYR A 54 -8.70 9.91 10.25
C TYR A 54 -8.13 9.55 8.88
N LEU A 55 -8.92 9.77 7.82
CA LEU A 55 -8.47 9.44 6.46
C LEU A 55 -7.75 10.60 5.75
N HIS A 56 -7.78 11.81 6.32
CA HIS A 56 -7.13 13.01 5.80
C HIS A 56 -7.33 13.27 4.30
N PHE A 57 -8.58 13.23 3.82
CA PHE A 57 -8.93 13.52 2.42
C PHE A 57 -8.37 14.86 1.91
N GLY A 58 -8.14 15.82 2.82
CA GLY A 58 -7.59 17.16 2.52
C GLY A 58 -6.06 17.28 2.63
N TYR A 59 -5.33 16.21 2.94
CA TYR A 59 -3.87 16.19 2.95
C TYR A 59 -3.29 16.39 1.56
N CYS A 60 -2.24 17.19 1.45
CA CYS A 60 -1.40 17.33 0.26
C CYS A 60 -0.11 18.04 0.66
N ASP A 61 1.05 17.45 0.36
CA ASP A 61 2.37 18.06 0.58
C ASP A 61 3.38 17.63 -0.49
N ASP A 62 4.48 18.37 -0.63
CA ASP A 62 5.65 18.00 -1.45
C ASP A 62 6.70 17.39 -0.52
N LEU A 63 6.77 16.05 -0.50
CA LEU A 63 7.65 15.31 0.42
C LEU A 63 9.13 15.33 -0.01
N GLY A 64 9.46 15.86 -1.19
CA GLY A 64 10.82 15.85 -1.73
C GLY A 64 11.37 14.45 -2.02
N ASP A 65 10.50 13.45 -2.16
CA ASP A 65 10.84 12.04 -2.37
C ASP A 65 10.91 11.61 -3.86
N GLY A 66 10.75 12.57 -4.77
CA GLY A 66 10.72 12.35 -6.22
C GLY A 66 9.36 11.97 -6.79
N ARG A 67 8.26 12.07 -6.02
CA ARG A 67 6.89 11.76 -6.49
C ARG A 67 6.03 13.00 -6.81
N GLY A 68 6.59 14.20 -6.59
CA GLY A 68 5.87 15.47 -6.68
C GLY A 68 4.97 15.69 -5.46
N TYR A 69 3.74 16.17 -5.68
CA TYR A 69 2.77 16.30 -4.58
C TYR A 69 2.14 14.95 -4.22
N THR A 70 2.19 14.59 -2.93
CA THR A 70 1.56 13.42 -2.31
C THR A 70 0.28 13.84 -1.58
N SER A 71 -0.87 13.25 -1.89
CA SER A 71 -2.20 13.82 -1.54
C SER A 71 -3.25 12.79 -1.11
N GLY A 72 -4.12 13.16 -0.18
CA GLY A 72 -5.32 12.38 0.18
C GLY A 72 -5.05 11.00 0.80
N ILE A 73 -6.10 10.17 0.81
CA ILE A 73 -6.27 9.05 1.76
C ILE A 73 -5.26 7.90 1.71
N ILE A 74 -4.52 7.74 0.60
CA ILE A 74 -3.43 6.76 0.46
C ILE A 74 -2.16 7.38 -0.14
N GLY A 75 -2.00 8.71 -0.06
CA GLY A 75 -0.82 9.40 -0.57
C GLY A 75 -0.73 9.42 -2.10
N PHE A 76 -1.81 9.77 -2.79
CA PHE A 76 -1.86 9.86 -4.25
C PHE A 76 -0.83 10.84 -4.80
N CYS A 77 -0.01 10.41 -5.75
CA CYS A 77 1.15 11.20 -6.20
C CYS A 77 0.99 11.78 -7.62
N THR A 78 1.55 12.97 -7.86
CA THR A 78 1.43 13.63 -9.17
C THR A 78 2.33 13.04 -10.25
N ALA A 79 3.57 12.65 -9.92
CA ALA A 79 4.52 12.11 -10.90
C ALA A 79 4.23 10.66 -11.29
N THR A 80 3.54 9.90 -10.42
CA THR A 80 3.09 8.52 -10.69
C THR A 80 1.69 8.44 -11.33
N GLY A 81 0.96 9.56 -11.36
CA GLY A 81 -0.30 9.72 -12.11
C GLY A 81 -1.56 9.18 -11.43
N ASP A 82 -1.45 8.58 -10.26
CA ASP A 82 -2.58 8.14 -9.43
C ASP A 82 -3.38 9.32 -8.85
N ALA A 83 -2.73 10.45 -8.55
CA ALA A 83 -3.45 11.69 -8.24
C ALA A 83 -4.29 12.22 -9.42
N ILE A 84 -3.91 11.87 -10.65
CA ILE A 84 -4.64 12.24 -11.87
C ILE A 84 -5.85 11.32 -12.05
N GLN A 85 -5.73 10.04 -11.70
CA GLN A 85 -6.87 9.11 -11.68
C GLN A 85 -7.97 9.60 -10.71
N VAL A 86 -7.60 10.18 -9.57
CA VAL A 86 -8.57 10.82 -8.65
C VAL A 86 -9.26 12.01 -9.32
N ILE A 87 -8.49 12.88 -9.98
CA ILE A 87 -9.06 14.04 -10.68
C ILE A 87 -9.93 13.60 -11.87
N GLN A 88 -9.60 12.53 -12.57
CA GLN A 88 -10.42 11.93 -13.62
C GLN A 88 -11.74 11.38 -13.06
N ALA A 89 -11.69 10.64 -11.94
CA ALA A 89 -12.87 10.15 -11.25
C ALA A 89 -13.77 11.32 -10.79
N TYR A 90 -13.19 12.38 -10.22
CA TYR A 90 -13.91 13.59 -9.84
C TYR A 90 -14.51 14.32 -11.04
N ASN A 91 -13.78 14.44 -12.16
CA ASN A 91 -14.26 15.07 -13.39
C ASN A 91 -15.51 14.38 -13.96
N ASN A 92 -15.69 13.09 -13.70
CA ASN A 92 -16.88 12.32 -14.08
C ASN A 92 -18.07 12.49 -13.11
N LEU A 93 -17.83 13.03 -11.91
CA LEU A 93 -18.85 13.25 -10.87
C LEU A 93 -19.37 14.69 -10.81
N VAL A 94 -18.61 15.68 -11.32
CA VAL A 94 -18.99 17.11 -11.29
C VAL A 94 -19.04 17.75 -12.69
N PRO A 95 -19.86 18.80 -12.90
CA PRO A 95 -19.82 19.61 -14.12
C PRO A 95 -18.44 20.22 -14.40
N GLN A 96 -18.14 20.43 -15.69
CA GLN A 96 -16.90 21.06 -16.14
C GLN A 96 -17.14 22.51 -16.62
N PRO A 97 -16.16 23.42 -16.47
CA PRO A 97 -14.88 23.23 -15.80
C PRO A 97 -15.00 23.24 -14.27
N ASN A 98 -14.10 22.54 -13.59
CA ASN A 98 -13.98 22.51 -12.13
C ASN A 98 -12.63 23.10 -11.67
N GLU A 99 -12.31 22.95 -10.38
CA GLU A 99 -11.17 23.57 -9.73
C GLU A 99 -9.81 23.07 -10.27
N PHE A 100 -9.77 21.83 -10.79
CA PHE A 100 -8.56 21.20 -11.33
C PHE A 100 -8.38 21.40 -12.85
N SER A 101 -9.42 21.80 -13.60
CA SER A 101 -9.36 21.87 -15.08
C SER A 101 -8.19 22.70 -15.61
N ARG A 102 -7.78 23.76 -14.89
CA ARG A 102 -6.63 24.61 -15.27
C ARG A 102 -5.26 23.95 -15.18
N TYR A 103 -5.14 22.85 -14.44
CA TYR A 103 -3.90 22.11 -14.23
C TYR A 103 -3.90 20.73 -14.90
N TYR A 104 -5.06 20.24 -15.35
CA TYR A 104 -5.24 18.88 -15.82
C TYR A 104 -4.21 18.46 -16.89
N ASP A 105 -4.08 19.22 -17.99
CA ASP A 105 -3.12 18.90 -19.06
C ASP A 105 -1.66 18.97 -18.59
N THR A 106 -1.35 19.86 -17.63
CA THR A 106 -0.01 19.96 -17.04
C THR A 106 0.28 18.75 -16.14
N LEU A 107 -0.68 18.32 -15.32
CA LEU A 107 -0.57 17.13 -14.49
C LEU A 107 -0.36 15.89 -15.36
N VAL A 108 -1.14 15.72 -16.44
CA VAL A 108 -0.97 14.62 -17.41
C VAL A 108 0.44 14.63 -18.02
N SER A 109 0.96 15.80 -18.43
CA SER A 109 2.34 15.88 -18.91
C SER A 109 3.36 15.46 -17.85
N LEU A 110 3.22 15.95 -16.61
CA LEU A 110 4.14 15.61 -15.52
C LEU A 110 4.17 14.10 -15.24
N ALA A 111 3.00 13.43 -15.18
CA ALA A 111 2.96 11.98 -14.97
C ALA A 111 3.48 11.15 -16.15
N ASN A 112 3.26 11.61 -17.39
CA ASN A 112 3.83 10.95 -18.58
C ASN A 112 5.36 10.96 -18.54
N ASP A 113 5.94 12.08 -18.13
CA ASP A 113 7.39 12.31 -18.07
C ASP A 113 8.01 11.82 -16.74
N GLN A 114 7.18 11.36 -15.79
CA GLN A 114 7.56 11.07 -14.39
C GLN A 114 8.27 12.26 -13.70
N ASP A 115 7.85 13.48 -14.04
CA ASP A 115 8.39 14.75 -13.56
C ASP A 115 7.73 15.15 -12.23
N ASP A 116 8.56 15.35 -11.18
CA ASP A 116 8.14 15.77 -9.85
C ASP A 116 7.91 17.29 -9.73
N SER A 117 8.10 18.06 -10.80
CA SER A 117 8.06 19.52 -10.78
C SER A 117 6.72 20.12 -10.38
N THR A 118 6.61 20.52 -9.11
CA THR A 118 5.50 21.29 -8.55
C THR A 118 5.41 22.73 -9.08
N SER A 119 6.43 23.20 -9.81
CA SER A 119 6.63 24.59 -10.22
C SER A 119 5.51 25.20 -11.09
N LYS A 120 4.83 24.38 -11.90
CA LYS A 120 3.73 24.79 -12.79
C LYS A 120 2.35 24.68 -12.13
N ILE A 121 2.26 23.99 -10.99
CA ILE A 121 1.01 23.60 -10.31
C ILE A 121 0.94 24.11 -8.86
N LYS A 122 1.60 25.24 -8.54
CA LYS A 122 1.86 25.75 -7.17
C LYS A 122 0.67 25.85 -6.20
N ASN A 123 -0.56 25.97 -6.70
CA ASN A 123 -1.76 26.03 -5.84
C ASN A 123 -2.49 24.68 -5.75
N TYR A 124 -1.88 23.59 -6.22
CA TYR A 124 -2.48 22.26 -6.28
C TYR A 124 -2.93 21.77 -4.89
N CYS A 125 -2.06 21.76 -3.89
CA CYS A 125 -2.44 21.37 -2.53
C CYS A 125 -3.49 22.28 -1.89
N GLN A 126 -3.47 23.58 -2.22
CA GLN A 126 -4.49 24.53 -1.77
C GLN A 126 -5.87 24.18 -2.36
N ILE A 127 -5.92 23.81 -3.64
CA ILE A 127 -7.14 23.35 -4.30
C ILE A 127 -7.58 22.00 -3.72
N TRP A 128 -6.68 21.02 -3.61
CA TRP A 128 -6.98 19.69 -3.07
C TRP A 128 -7.61 19.78 -1.68
N SER A 129 -6.97 20.52 -0.77
CA SER A 129 -7.46 20.70 0.60
C SER A 129 -8.77 21.50 0.66
N ALA A 130 -8.96 22.49 -0.22
CA ALA A 130 -10.20 23.27 -0.29
C ALA A 130 -11.38 22.45 -0.85
N VAL A 131 -11.19 21.74 -1.97
CA VAL A 131 -12.22 20.90 -2.59
C VAL A 131 -12.63 19.77 -1.65
N SER A 132 -11.67 19.10 -0.98
CA SER A 132 -11.97 18.07 0.03
C SER A 132 -12.86 18.55 1.17
N ARG A 133 -12.88 19.86 1.47
CA ARG A 133 -13.68 20.50 2.52
C ARG A 133 -14.94 21.19 2.00
N ASP A 134 -15.12 21.31 0.69
CA ASP A 134 -16.26 22.02 0.11
C ASP A 134 -17.58 21.30 0.46
N PRO A 135 -18.63 22.01 0.92
CA PRO A 135 -19.88 21.39 1.35
C PRO A 135 -20.72 20.80 0.20
N MET A 136 -20.46 21.17 -1.05
CA MET A 136 -21.17 20.67 -2.24
C MET A 136 -20.35 19.64 -3.01
N ASN A 137 -19.13 19.99 -3.40
CA ASN A 137 -18.25 19.18 -4.23
C ASN A 137 -17.39 18.23 -3.41
N GLY A 138 -17.09 18.55 -2.15
CA GLY A 138 -16.21 17.75 -1.28
C GLY A 138 -16.68 16.31 -1.08
N PRO A 139 -17.98 16.01 -0.84
CA PRO A 139 -18.47 14.64 -0.80
C PRO A 139 -18.15 13.84 -2.08
N LEU A 140 -18.24 14.46 -3.25
CA LEU A 140 -17.95 13.85 -4.56
C LEU A 140 -16.43 13.70 -4.78
N PHE A 141 -15.61 14.64 -4.30
CA PHE A 141 -14.16 14.53 -4.37
C PHE A 141 -13.61 13.47 -3.41
N ARG A 142 -14.20 13.34 -2.20
CA ARG A 142 -13.92 12.24 -1.28
C ARG A 142 -14.34 10.90 -1.88
N GLN A 143 -15.49 10.83 -2.54
CA GLN A 143 -15.91 9.65 -3.31
C GLN A 143 -14.90 9.30 -4.43
N ALA A 144 -14.39 10.29 -5.17
CA ALA A 144 -13.37 10.08 -6.19
C ALA A 144 -12.07 9.49 -5.61
N GLN A 145 -11.61 9.99 -4.47
CA GLN A 145 -10.46 9.42 -3.75
C GLN A 145 -10.73 7.96 -3.32
N MET A 146 -11.90 7.69 -2.73
CA MET A 146 -12.31 6.34 -2.35
C MET A 146 -12.33 5.37 -3.54
N LEU A 147 -12.85 5.79 -4.71
CA LEU A 147 -12.91 4.94 -5.90
C LEU A 147 -11.51 4.52 -6.40
N VAL A 148 -10.52 5.41 -6.33
CA VAL A 148 -9.15 5.08 -6.74
C VAL A 148 -8.46 4.21 -5.69
N ALA A 149 -8.52 4.58 -4.40
CA ALA A 149 -7.96 3.73 -3.33
C ALA A 149 -8.60 2.34 -3.31
N ASP A 150 -9.91 2.26 -3.57
CA ASP A 150 -10.62 1.00 -3.66
C ASP A 150 -10.06 0.09 -4.76
N SER A 151 -9.67 0.68 -5.90
CA SER A 151 -9.15 -0.07 -7.05
C SER A 151 -7.75 -0.64 -6.82
N VAL A 152 -6.97 -0.04 -5.93
CA VAL A 152 -5.59 -0.47 -5.61
C VAL A 152 -5.60 -1.62 -4.60
N ASP A 153 -6.28 -1.43 -3.45
CA ASP A 153 -6.16 -2.35 -2.32
C ASP A 153 -7.47 -3.04 -1.93
N TYR A 154 -8.57 -2.28 -1.83
CA TYR A 154 -9.83 -2.81 -1.27
C TYR A 154 -10.47 -3.87 -2.17
N VAL A 155 -10.64 -3.59 -3.47
CA VAL A 155 -11.27 -4.52 -4.42
C VAL A 155 -10.44 -5.79 -4.58
N PRO A 156 -9.10 -5.74 -4.75
CA PRO A 156 -8.26 -6.94 -4.70
C PRO A 156 -8.39 -7.73 -3.39
N ALA A 157 -8.37 -7.07 -2.23
CA ALA A 157 -8.55 -7.75 -0.93
C ALA A 157 -9.93 -8.40 -0.79
N MET A 158 -11.00 -7.74 -1.27
CA MET A 158 -12.35 -8.32 -1.31
C MET A 158 -12.45 -9.49 -2.28
N ASN A 159 -11.72 -9.47 -3.40
CA ASN A 159 -11.69 -10.58 -4.36
C ASN A 159 -10.99 -11.82 -3.78
N ILE A 160 -9.85 -11.63 -3.11
CA ILE A 160 -9.18 -12.72 -2.36
C ILE A 160 -10.10 -13.26 -1.27
N SER A 161 -10.78 -12.36 -0.54
CA SER A 161 -11.75 -12.73 0.50
C SER A 161 -12.91 -13.57 -0.04
N ASN A 162 -13.50 -13.16 -1.17
CA ASN A 162 -14.58 -13.89 -1.84
C ASN A 162 -14.10 -15.27 -2.33
N GLY A 163 -12.88 -15.36 -2.87
CA GLY A 163 -12.28 -16.62 -3.34
C GLY A 163 -12.00 -17.63 -2.23
N LEU A 164 -11.73 -17.15 -1.00
CA LEU A 164 -11.58 -17.98 0.19
C LEU A 164 -12.93 -18.32 0.87
N GLY A 165 -14.00 -17.56 0.59
CA GLY A 165 -15.29 -17.68 1.26
C GLY A 165 -15.40 -16.89 2.58
N LEU A 166 -14.60 -15.84 2.78
CA LEU A 166 -14.64 -15.00 3.99
C LEU A 166 -15.92 -14.16 4.03
N ASN A 167 -16.77 -14.43 5.02
CA ASN A 167 -18.04 -13.74 5.24
C ASN A 167 -17.94 -12.65 6.32
N TYR A 168 -17.01 -12.77 7.27
CA TYR A 168 -16.94 -11.86 8.40
C TYR A 168 -16.23 -10.54 8.07
N ALA A 169 -16.80 -9.42 8.54
CA ALA A 169 -16.20 -8.09 8.36
C ALA A 169 -14.76 -8.02 8.92
N ILE A 170 -14.50 -8.66 10.07
CA ILE A 170 -13.16 -8.68 10.66
C ILE A 170 -12.13 -9.42 9.78
N SER A 171 -12.52 -10.54 9.16
CA SER A 171 -11.64 -11.29 8.24
C SER A 171 -11.36 -10.49 6.99
N ARG A 172 -12.40 -9.89 6.39
CA ARG A 172 -12.31 -9.07 5.18
C ARG A 172 -11.47 -7.81 5.41
N GLY A 173 -11.61 -7.18 6.59
CA GLY A 173 -10.78 -6.07 7.03
C GLY A 173 -9.32 -6.48 7.23
N GLN A 174 -9.06 -7.65 7.82
CA GLN A 174 -7.70 -8.19 7.89
C GLN A 174 -7.13 -8.49 6.50
N MET A 175 -7.91 -8.94 5.52
CA MET A 175 -7.40 -9.09 4.15
C MET A 175 -7.03 -7.73 3.53
N TYR A 176 -7.80 -6.67 3.82
CA TYR A 176 -7.48 -5.32 3.36
C TYR A 176 -6.16 -4.78 3.99
N ASP A 177 -6.04 -4.79 5.32
CA ASP A 177 -4.81 -4.34 6.01
C ASP A 177 -3.59 -5.24 5.69
N ALA A 178 -3.80 -6.54 5.43
CA ALA A 178 -2.73 -7.40 4.93
C ALA A 178 -2.26 -6.96 3.53
N LEU A 179 -3.18 -6.61 2.63
CA LEU A 179 -2.82 -6.22 1.27
C LEU A 179 -2.08 -4.87 1.25
N VAL A 180 -2.54 -3.88 2.03
CA VAL A 180 -1.84 -2.60 2.19
C VAL A 180 -0.40 -2.80 2.69
N GLN A 181 -0.18 -3.68 3.68
CA GLN A 181 1.15 -3.89 4.26
C GLN A 181 2.09 -4.76 3.38
N HIS A 182 1.56 -5.79 2.72
CA HIS A 182 2.33 -6.85 2.04
C HIS A 182 2.25 -6.81 0.51
N GLY A 183 1.38 -5.98 -0.05
CA GLY A 183 1.09 -5.96 -1.48
C GLY A 183 0.36 -7.21 -1.99
N ASN A 184 0.01 -7.18 -3.27
CA ASN A 184 -0.64 -8.28 -4.01
C ASN A 184 0.27 -8.89 -5.09
N ASP A 185 1.59 -8.80 -4.89
CA ASP A 185 2.61 -9.35 -5.77
C ASP A 185 2.82 -10.86 -5.54
N THR A 186 3.85 -11.43 -6.16
CA THR A 186 4.14 -12.87 -6.18
C THR A 186 5.43 -13.26 -5.47
N ASP A 187 6.01 -12.35 -4.69
CA ASP A 187 7.12 -12.62 -3.78
C ASP A 187 6.68 -13.49 -2.58
N GLN A 188 7.61 -13.77 -1.67
CA GLN A 188 7.38 -14.71 -0.56
C GLN A 188 6.63 -14.10 0.62
N ASP A 189 6.57 -12.77 0.70
CA ASP A 189 5.99 -12.02 1.82
C ASP A 189 4.60 -11.47 1.46
N SER A 190 4.24 -11.45 0.17
CA SER A 190 2.93 -11.01 -0.32
C SER A 190 1.72 -11.71 0.33
N ILE A 191 0.56 -11.03 0.29
CA ILE A 191 -0.68 -11.57 0.87
C ILE A 191 -1.04 -12.98 0.35
N LEU A 192 -0.76 -13.26 -0.92
CA LEU A 192 -1.03 -14.58 -1.52
C LEU A 192 -0.09 -15.66 -0.96
N ALA A 193 1.17 -15.30 -0.66
CA ALA A 193 2.10 -16.20 0.00
C ALA A 193 1.71 -16.48 1.47
N LEU A 194 1.17 -15.48 2.19
CA LEU A 194 0.60 -15.67 3.53
C LEU A 194 -0.64 -16.59 3.53
N VAL A 195 -1.55 -16.39 2.57
CA VAL A 195 -2.72 -17.27 2.37
C VAL A 195 -2.28 -18.70 2.04
N ASN A 196 -1.28 -18.88 1.19
CA ASN A 196 -0.74 -20.20 0.85
C ASN A 196 -0.05 -20.89 2.05
N ARG A 197 0.77 -20.16 2.82
CA ARG A 197 1.36 -20.66 4.08
C ARG A 197 0.28 -21.12 5.07
N THR A 198 -0.82 -20.37 5.17
CA THR A 198 -1.99 -20.73 5.99
C THR A 198 -2.68 -22.00 5.48
N ALA A 199 -2.84 -22.16 4.16
CA ALA A 199 -3.39 -23.38 3.56
C ALA A 199 -2.51 -24.62 3.81
N ILE A 200 -1.18 -24.47 3.67
CA ILE A 200 -0.20 -25.55 3.95
C ILE A 200 -0.31 -26.03 5.40
N TYR A 201 -0.48 -25.12 6.37
CA TYR A 201 -0.70 -25.50 7.77
C TYR A 201 -1.91 -26.43 7.93
N PHE A 202 -3.06 -26.10 7.37
CA PHE A 202 -4.28 -26.93 7.50
C PHE A 202 -4.19 -28.25 6.72
N ALA A 203 -3.48 -28.27 5.59
CA ALA A 203 -3.20 -29.51 4.86
C ALA A 203 -2.31 -30.48 5.67
N GLN A 204 -1.34 -29.95 6.42
CA GLN A 204 -0.47 -30.73 7.31
C GLN A 204 -1.14 -31.11 8.64
N ASN A 205 -2.13 -30.32 9.09
CA ASN A 205 -2.82 -30.47 10.37
C ASN A 205 -4.35 -30.64 10.16
N PRO A 206 -4.82 -31.75 9.54
CA PRO A 206 -6.22 -31.90 9.15
C PRO A 206 -7.22 -31.92 10.33
N ASN A 207 -6.74 -32.14 11.55
CA ASN A 207 -7.57 -32.08 12.77
C ASN A 207 -7.70 -30.66 13.36
N ALA A 208 -6.97 -29.66 12.82
CA ALA A 208 -6.95 -28.30 13.35
C ALA A 208 -8.04 -27.38 12.77
N THR A 209 -9.00 -27.93 12.00
CA THR A 209 -9.97 -27.14 11.22
C THR A 209 -11.13 -26.55 12.03
N ASN A 210 -11.37 -27.09 13.24
CA ASN A 210 -12.46 -26.78 14.17
C ASN A 210 -13.84 -26.49 13.54
N LEU A 211 -14.22 -27.35 12.59
CA LEU A 211 -15.60 -27.51 12.11
C LEU A 211 -16.47 -28.26 13.14
N THR A 212 -16.56 -27.77 14.39
CA THR A 212 -17.47 -28.33 15.40
C THR A 212 -18.85 -27.69 15.30
N ALA A 213 -19.86 -28.50 14.98
CA ALA A 213 -21.25 -28.07 15.01
C ALA A 213 -21.69 -27.69 16.44
N SER A 214 -22.47 -26.62 16.54
CA SER A 214 -23.20 -26.18 17.74
C SER A 214 -22.36 -26.01 19.02
N ASP A 215 -21.65 -24.89 19.14
CA ASP A 215 -21.31 -24.34 20.47
C ASP A 215 -22.07 -23.01 20.68
N SER A 216 -23.23 -23.11 21.34
CA SER A 216 -24.27 -22.08 21.41
C SER A 216 -23.98 -20.99 22.45
N GLY A 217 -22.75 -20.46 22.45
CA GLY A 217 -22.23 -19.55 23.49
C GLY A 217 -21.97 -18.11 23.05
N THR A 218 -21.68 -17.87 21.76
CA THR A 218 -21.33 -16.53 21.24
C THR A 218 -22.33 -16.06 20.18
N THR A 219 -22.83 -14.84 20.29
CA THR A 219 -23.79 -14.25 19.35
C THR A 219 -23.11 -13.76 18.06
N GLY A 220 -22.62 -14.72 17.27
CA GLY A 220 -22.08 -14.57 15.91
C GLY A 220 -22.08 -15.96 15.23
N PRO A 221 -22.42 -16.08 13.94
CA PRO A 221 -22.77 -17.36 13.33
C PRO A 221 -21.57 -18.32 13.11
N SER A 222 -21.22 -19.11 14.13
CA SER A 222 -20.35 -20.29 13.97
C SER A 222 -20.92 -21.19 12.86
N GLY A 223 -20.25 -21.26 11.70
CA GLY A 223 -20.82 -21.85 10.49
C GLY A 223 -20.35 -21.23 9.16
N SER A 224 -19.61 -20.12 9.18
CA SER A 224 -18.86 -19.69 7.99
C SER A 224 -17.66 -20.62 7.76
N VAL A 225 -17.48 -21.08 6.52
CA VAL A 225 -16.46 -22.05 6.14
C VAL A 225 -15.56 -21.47 5.07
N VAL A 226 -14.26 -21.44 5.37
CA VAL A 226 -13.20 -21.09 4.42
C VAL A 226 -12.80 -22.32 3.64
N THR A 227 -12.74 -22.19 2.31
CA THR A 227 -12.05 -23.15 1.44
C THR A 227 -10.64 -22.65 1.20
N THR A 228 -9.66 -23.32 1.80
CA THR A 228 -8.24 -22.99 1.59
C THR A 228 -7.80 -23.27 0.15
N ALA A 229 -6.68 -22.68 -0.28
CA ALA A 229 -6.09 -22.92 -1.60
C ALA A 229 -5.73 -24.39 -1.89
N LEU A 230 -5.66 -25.25 -0.86
CA LEU A 230 -5.42 -26.69 -0.98
C LEU A 230 -6.69 -27.55 -0.79
N GLY A 231 -7.87 -26.92 -0.75
CA GLY A 231 -9.18 -27.59 -0.70
C GLY A 231 -9.62 -28.04 0.71
N ASN A 232 -8.83 -27.79 1.77
CA ASN A 232 -9.29 -27.99 3.14
C ASN A 232 -10.42 -27.01 3.47
N GLN A 233 -11.49 -27.52 4.08
CA GLN A 233 -12.55 -26.71 4.70
C GLN A 233 -12.22 -26.44 6.16
N VAL A 234 -12.35 -25.18 6.59
CA VAL A 234 -11.93 -24.68 7.90
C VAL A 234 -12.98 -23.70 8.42
N ASP A 235 -13.27 -23.69 9.72
CA ASP A 235 -14.07 -22.60 10.32
C ASP A 235 -13.37 -21.24 10.10
N GLU A 236 -14.13 -20.21 9.72
CA GLU A 236 -13.53 -18.93 9.30
C GLU A 236 -12.70 -18.26 10.41
N ILE A 237 -13.13 -18.34 11.67
CA ILE A 237 -12.39 -17.73 12.79
C ILE A 237 -11.14 -18.55 13.13
N THR A 238 -11.21 -19.87 12.97
CA THR A 238 -10.07 -20.78 13.08
C THR A 238 -9.04 -20.51 11.98
N TRP A 239 -9.48 -20.28 10.74
CA TRP A 239 -8.63 -19.86 9.64
C TRP A 239 -7.99 -18.49 9.91
N LEU A 240 -8.79 -17.50 10.32
CA LEU A 240 -8.32 -16.13 10.59
C LEU A 240 -7.26 -16.10 11.68
N LYS A 241 -7.45 -16.82 12.79
CA LYS A 241 -6.44 -16.93 13.86
C LYS A 241 -5.11 -17.48 13.32
N LYS A 242 -5.15 -18.52 12.48
CA LYS A 242 -3.93 -19.06 11.85
C LYS A 242 -3.30 -18.10 10.85
N PHE A 243 -4.11 -17.38 10.07
CA PHE A 243 -3.61 -16.34 9.15
C PHE A 243 -2.91 -15.20 9.90
N LEU A 244 -3.46 -14.77 11.04
CA LEU A 244 -2.84 -13.79 11.93
C LEU A 244 -1.50 -14.28 12.48
N GLU A 245 -1.40 -15.53 12.96
CA GLU A 245 -0.13 -16.14 13.37
C GLU A 245 0.90 -16.12 12.22
N VAL A 246 0.52 -16.58 11.03
CA VAL A 246 1.40 -16.62 9.83
C VAL A 246 1.87 -15.21 9.43
N ARG A 247 0.98 -14.20 9.46
CA ARG A 247 1.32 -12.80 9.18
C ARG A 247 2.24 -12.19 10.23
N ARG A 248 2.06 -12.54 11.51
CA ARG A 248 2.90 -12.06 12.61
C ARG A 248 4.31 -12.65 12.55
N ASP A 249 4.42 -13.94 12.25
CA ASP A 249 5.70 -14.62 12.02
C ASP A 249 6.44 -14.02 10.82
N ASP A 250 5.68 -13.61 9.79
CA ASP A 250 6.22 -12.94 8.61
C ASP A 250 6.77 -11.54 8.91
N LEU A 251 5.97 -10.65 9.52
CA LEU A 251 6.44 -9.30 9.90
C LEU A 251 7.68 -9.32 10.82
N THR A 252 7.85 -10.38 11.61
CA THR A 252 9.04 -10.56 12.46
C THR A 252 10.23 -11.21 11.76
N ASN A 253 10.03 -11.90 10.62
CA ASN A 253 11.07 -12.66 9.90
C ASN A 253 10.91 -12.62 8.36
N PRO A 254 10.65 -11.48 7.71
CA PRO A 254 10.23 -11.46 6.30
C PRO A 254 11.35 -11.93 5.39
N SER A 255 11.01 -12.48 4.23
CA SER A 255 11.96 -12.99 3.24
C SER A 255 12.83 -11.87 2.68
N ASP A 256 12.24 -10.71 2.35
CA ASP A 256 13.02 -9.50 2.11
C ASP A 256 13.62 -8.96 3.42
N LYS A 257 14.95 -8.87 3.44
CA LYS A 257 15.68 -8.35 4.60
C LYS A 257 15.76 -6.82 4.62
N SER A 258 15.31 -6.15 3.57
CA SER A 258 15.21 -4.68 3.51
C SER A 258 14.07 -4.16 4.42
N THR A 259 12.93 -4.84 4.44
CA THR A 259 11.73 -4.46 5.21
C THR A 259 11.79 -4.87 6.68
N ALA A 260 12.56 -5.91 7.00
CA ALA A 260 12.58 -6.58 8.31
C ALA A 260 12.72 -5.67 9.55
N SER A 261 13.43 -4.54 9.44
CA SER A 261 13.58 -3.61 10.57
C SER A 261 12.34 -2.75 10.81
N ALA A 262 11.61 -2.40 9.75
CA ALA A 262 10.38 -1.62 9.82
C ALA A 262 9.18 -2.51 10.16
N TRP A 263 9.01 -3.63 9.46
CA TRP A 263 7.89 -4.56 9.66
C TRP A 263 7.84 -5.16 11.06
N LYS A 264 9.00 -5.40 11.68
CA LYS A 264 9.06 -5.86 13.08
C LYS A 264 8.49 -4.85 14.08
N GLN A 265 8.41 -3.56 13.71
CA GLN A 265 7.79 -2.51 14.51
C GLN A 265 6.28 -2.42 14.27
N SER A 266 5.76 -2.84 13.11
CA SER A 266 4.33 -2.79 12.80
C SER A 266 3.51 -3.99 13.33
N VAL A 267 4.12 -4.97 14.00
CA VAL A 267 3.45 -6.19 14.50
C VAL A 267 2.18 -5.94 15.32
N THR A 268 2.08 -4.78 15.99
CA THR A 268 0.90 -4.40 16.77
C THR A 268 -0.38 -4.37 15.93
N ARG A 269 -0.31 -4.12 14.62
CA ARG A 269 -1.50 -4.21 13.75
C ARG A 269 -2.10 -5.62 13.68
N VAL A 270 -1.25 -6.65 13.74
CA VAL A 270 -1.69 -8.06 13.75
C VAL A 270 -2.18 -8.46 15.15
N ASP A 271 -1.53 -7.95 16.19
CA ASP A 271 -1.97 -8.14 17.58
C ASP A 271 -3.32 -7.43 17.84
N SER A 272 -3.57 -6.30 17.17
CA SER A 272 -4.84 -5.56 17.17
C SER A 272 -6.00 -6.38 16.58
N TYR A 273 -5.83 -6.97 15.39
CA TYR A 273 -6.85 -7.88 14.83
C TYR A 273 -7.02 -9.12 15.71
N SER A 274 -5.95 -9.64 16.32
CA SER A 274 -6.03 -10.77 17.27
C SER A 274 -6.85 -10.41 18.52
N TYR A 275 -6.65 -9.21 19.06
CA TYR A 275 -7.45 -8.65 20.16
C TYR A 275 -8.92 -8.46 19.78
N ALA A 276 -9.19 -7.91 18.59
CA ALA A 276 -10.54 -7.69 18.08
C ALA A 276 -11.29 -9.01 17.83
N VAL A 277 -10.62 -10.05 17.31
CA VAL A 277 -11.17 -11.42 17.25
C VAL A 277 -11.49 -11.95 18.65
N GLY A 278 -10.66 -11.62 19.65
CA GLY A 278 -10.93 -11.94 21.06
C GLY A 278 -12.21 -11.30 21.63
N GLN A 279 -12.70 -10.20 21.06
CA GLN A 279 -13.96 -9.55 21.50
C GLN A 279 -15.23 -10.24 20.97
N GLY A 280 -15.12 -11.12 19.97
CA GLY A 280 -16.25 -11.87 19.41
C GLY A 280 -17.18 -11.10 18.45
N ASP A 281 -16.98 -9.80 18.23
CA ASP A 281 -17.77 -9.00 17.28
C ASP A 281 -17.22 -9.10 15.85
N TYR A 282 -17.34 -10.29 15.26
CA TYR A 282 -16.74 -10.60 13.96
C TYR A 282 -17.33 -9.82 12.77
N ASN A 283 -18.56 -9.31 12.91
CA ASN A 283 -19.23 -8.51 11.88
C ASN A 283 -19.28 -7.01 12.21
N TRP A 284 -18.65 -6.58 13.30
CA TRP A 284 -18.69 -5.19 13.78
C TRP A 284 -20.12 -4.65 13.88
N THR A 285 -21.04 -5.42 14.47
CA THR A 285 -22.46 -5.06 14.57
C THR A 285 -22.73 -4.08 15.72
N ASN A 286 -21.78 -3.93 16.65
CA ASN A 286 -21.86 -2.95 17.73
C ASN A 286 -21.64 -1.51 17.20
N ASN A 287 -21.94 -0.51 18.04
CA ASN A 287 -21.71 0.91 17.70
C ASN A 287 -20.22 1.26 17.53
N ALA A 288 -19.31 0.53 18.17
CA ALA A 288 -17.87 0.73 18.09
C ALA A 288 -17.15 -0.63 17.99
N THR A 289 -16.08 -0.67 17.20
CA THR A 289 -15.11 -1.77 17.17
C THR A 289 -13.96 -1.41 18.10
N PHE A 290 -13.53 -2.34 18.95
CA PHE A 290 -12.35 -2.16 19.81
C PHE A 290 -11.13 -2.85 19.20
N ALA A 291 -10.00 -2.15 19.22
CA ALA A 291 -8.76 -2.52 18.55
C ALA A 291 -7.55 -1.98 19.35
N LEU A 292 -6.32 -2.33 18.97
CA LEU A 292 -5.09 -1.83 19.60
C LEU A 292 -4.38 -0.81 18.69
N ASP A 293 -3.98 0.33 19.23
CA ASP A 293 -3.14 1.31 18.52
C ASP A 293 -1.69 0.81 18.38
N ASN A 294 -0.81 1.57 17.72
CA ASN A 294 0.57 1.15 17.48
C ASN A 294 1.38 0.92 18.77
N ASP A 295 1.04 1.61 19.86
CA ASP A 295 1.63 1.47 21.20
C ASP A 295 1.00 0.30 22.01
N GLY A 296 -0.04 -0.35 21.48
CA GLY A 296 -0.75 -1.48 22.09
C GLY A 296 -1.85 -1.09 23.07
N ASN A 297 -2.28 0.17 23.12
CA ASN A 297 -3.40 0.60 23.94
C ASN A 297 -4.74 0.35 23.22
N VAL A 298 -5.80 0.11 23.98
CA VAL A 298 -7.14 -0.10 23.42
C VAL A 298 -7.72 1.23 22.93
N PHE A 299 -7.95 1.33 21.62
CA PHE A 299 -8.75 2.39 21.00
C PHE A 299 -10.09 1.84 20.49
N ASN A 300 -10.99 2.73 20.09
CA ASN A 300 -12.27 2.35 19.50
C ASN A 300 -12.55 3.11 18.20
N VAL A 301 -13.18 2.42 17.25
CA VAL A 301 -13.53 2.96 15.93
C VAL A 301 -15.05 2.92 15.76
N THR A 302 -15.64 4.12 15.65
CA THR A 302 -17.07 4.31 15.39
C THR A 302 -17.33 4.62 13.92
N CYS A 303 -18.56 4.37 13.47
CA CYS A 303 -19.06 4.78 12.16
C CYS A 303 -19.72 6.19 12.18
N ILE A 304 -19.40 7.05 13.14
CA ILE A 304 -20.04 8.37 13.21
C ILE A 304 -19.70 9.16 11.92
N GLY A 305 -20.75 9.54 11.18
CA GLY A 305 -20.68 10.32 9.93
C GLY A 305 -20.44 9.54 8.63
N GLY A 306 -20.14 8.24 8.68
CA GLY A 306 -19.77 7.45 7.49
C GLY A 306 -18.48 7.94 6.79
N PHE A 307 -18.21 7.47 5.58
CA PHE A 307 -17.00 7.86 4.78
C PHE A 307 -16.90 9.35 4.44
N LEU A 308 -18.02 10.07 4.53
CA LEU A 308 -18.13 11.44 4.06
C LEU A 308 -18.25 12.44 5.22
N ALA A 309 -17.96 12.02 6.44
CA ALA A 309 -17.83 12.89 7.60
C ALA A 309 -16.85 14.06 7.32
N SER A 310 -17.15 15.23 7.85
CA SER A 310 -16.26 16.41 7.80
C SER A 310 -14.92 16.16 8.48
N ASP A 311 -14.90 15.27 9.46
CA ASP A 311 -13.84 15.17 10.45
C ASP A 311 -12.58 14.53 9.83
N ASP A 312 -12.77 13.64 8.84
CA ASP A 312 -11.72 13.07 7.99
C ASP A 312 -11.14 14.06 6.95
N THR A 313 -11.61 15.32 6.90
CA THR A 313 -11.05 16.38 6.04
C THR A 313 -10.02 17.26 6.74
N SER A 314 -9.78 16.99 8.03
CA SER A 314 -8.68 17.58 8.79
C SER A 314 -7.34 17.20 8.15
N VAL A 315 -6.46 18.19 8.01
CA VAL A 315 -5.03 17.95 7.81
C VAL A 315 -4.46 17.82 9.22
N PRO A 316 -3.68 16.78 9.54
CA PRO A 316 -3.11 16.66 10.87
C PRO A 316 -2.21 17.89 11.11
N GLU A 317 -2.24 18.42 12.34
CA GLU A 317 -1.27 19.44 12.73
C GLU A 317 0.12 18.83 12.52
N GLN A 318 0.95 19.47 11.68
CA GLN A 318 2.06 18.81 10.96
C GLN A 318 2.80 17.79 11.82
N LEU A 319 2.95 16.56 11.31
CA LEU A 319 3.96 15.62 11.81
C LEU A 319 5.22 16.42 12.12
N PRO A 320 5.77 16.35 13.35
CA PRO A 320 6.72 17.33 13.83
C PRO A 320 7.88 17.40 12.85
N SER A 321 7.97 18.53 12.13
CA SER A 321 9.05 18.77 11.20
C SER A 321 10.38 18.46 11.89
N GLU A 322 11.31 17.82 11.16
CA GLU A 322 12.68 17.49 11.57
C GLU A 322 13.47 18.76 11.97
N SER A 323 13.12 19.33 13.13
CA SER A 323 13.47 20.67 13.59
C SER A 323 13.81 20.70 15.07
N SER A 324 14.26 19.56 15.61
CA SER A 324 15.32 19.56 16.63
C SER A 324 16.64 19.04 16.06
N PHE A 325 16.91 19.35 14.79
CA PHE A 325 18.18 19.10 14.13
C PHE A 325 19.30 19.84 14.89
N ASN A 326 19.99 19.11 15.77
CA ASN A 326 21.05 19.66 16.60
C ASN A 326 22.25 19.98 15.70
N LEU A 327 22.32 21.24 15.23
CA LEU A 327 23.31 21.70 14.28
C LEU A 327 24.74 21.40 14.74
N THR A 328 25.00 21.47 16.05
CA THR A 328 26.27 21.06 16.69
C THR A 328 26.58 19.59 16.44
N LEU A 329 25.64 18.69 16.71
CA LEU A 329 25.82 17.24 16.50
C LEU A 329 26.03 16.92 15.02
N PHE A 330 25.32 17.60 14.12
CA PHE A 330 25.46 17.37 12.68
C PHE A 330 26.79 17.87 12.12
N LEU A 331 27.22 19.07 12.52
CA LEU A 331 28.49 19.66 12.09
C LEU A 331 29.71 18.92 12.68
N GLU A 332 29.65 18.49 13.94
CA GLU A 332 30.81 17.88 14.63
C GLU A 332 30.91 16.35 14.48
N VAL A 333 29.80 15.64 14.23
CA VAL A 333 29.79 14.17 14.14
C VAL A 333 29.48 13.69 12.72
N PHE A 334 28.40 14.18 12.11
CA PHE A 334 27.93 13.64 10.82
C PHE A 334 28.74 14.15 9.63
N ILE A 335 29.11 15.42 9.56
CA ILE A 335 29.98 15.93 8.48
C ILE A 335 31.34 15.20 8.43
N PRO A 336 32.09 15.04 9.55
CA PRO A 336 33.34 14.27 9.54
C PRO A 336 33.16 12.80 9.13
N LEU A 337 32.08 12.14 9.57
CA LEU A 337 31.75 10.78 9.15
C LEU A 337 31.43 10.70 7.65
N MET A 338 30.68 11.66 7.10
CA MET A 338 30.34 11.70 5.68
C MET A 338 31.57 11.99 4.82
N ILE A 339 32.47 12.89 5.26
CA ILE A 339 33.77 13.14 4.61
C ILE A 339 34.63 11.87 4.64
N ALA A 340 34.68 11.15 5.78
CA ALA A 340 35.41 9.90 5.89
C ALA A 340 34.82 8.80 4.99
N LEU A 341 33.48 8.72 4.87
CA LEU A 341 32.79 7.79 3.99
C LEU A 341 33.05 8.10 2.51
N ILE A 342 32.98 9.37 2.11
CA ILE A 342 33.31 9.84 0.76
C ILE A 342 34.79 9.56 0.44
N ALA A 343 35.71 9.80 1.39
CA ALA A 343 37.11 9.47 1.23
C ALA A 343 37.34 7.95 1.09
N ALA A 344 36.63 7.12 1.85
CA ALA A 344 36.69 5.67 1.76
C ALA A 344 36.13 5.15 0.42
N VAL A 345 35.02 5.71 -0.07
CA VAL A 345 34.43 5.38 -1.38
C VAL A 345 35.35 5.84 -2.51
N ALA A 346 35.90 7.05 -2.45
CA ALA A 346 36.89 7.55 -3.42
C ALA A 346 38.15 6.68 -3.43
N PHE A 347 38.65 6.27 -2.26
CA PHE A 347 39.78 5.35 -2.13
C PHE A 347 39.45 3.96 -2.69
N PHE A 348 38.24 3.43 -2.45
CA PHE A 348 37.79 2.16 -3.01
C PHE A 348 37.67 2.19 -4.53
N ILE A 349 37.11 3.26 -5.09
CA ILE A 349 37.03 3.50 -6.55
C ILE A 349 38.44 3.61 -7.13
N TRP A 350 39.32 4.41 -6.52
CA TRP A 350 40.71 4.56 -6.94
C TRP A 350 41.47 3.23 -6.89
N TRP A 351 41.36 2.48 -5.78
CA TRP A 351 41.93 1.13 -5.63
C TRP A 351 41.40 0.16 -6.69
N ARG A 352 40.10 0.17 -6.99
CA ARG A 352 39.48 -0.67 -8.02
C ARG A 352 39.98 -0.30 -9.42
N CYS A 353 40.22 0.99 -9.70
CA CYS A 353 40.83 1.48 -10.94
C CYS A 353 42.32 1.11 -11.06
N CYS A 354 43.11 1.28 -10.01
CA CYS A 354 44.52 0.87 -9.96
C CYS A 354 44.67 -0.65 -10.10
N ARG A 355 43.79 -1.44 -9.49
CA ARG A 355 43.76 -2.91 -9.60
C ARG A 355 43.39 -3.36 -11.02
N ARG A 356 42.50 -2.63 -11.73
CA ARG A 356 42.22 -2.87 -13.16
C ARG A 356 43.42 -2.56 -14.07
N ARG A 357 44.17 -1.47 -13.84
CA ARG A 357 45.39 -1.15 -14.62
C ARG A 357 46.50 -2.21 -14.47
N ARG A 358 46.76 -2.71 -13.25
CA ARG A 358 47.71 -3.83 -13.05
C ARG A 358 47.28 -5.10 -13.80
N TRP A 359 45.98 -5.32 -13.99
CA TRP A 359 45.48 -6.50 -14.71
C TRP A 359 45.68 -6.38 -16.23
N SER A 360 45.51 -5.19 -16.83
CA SER A 360 45.80 -5.00 -18.26
C SER A 360 47.29 -5.14 -18.58
N GLU A 361 48.18 -4.58 -17.75
CA GLU A 361 49.64 -4.73 -17.92
C GLU A 361 50.10 -6.19 -17.82
N SER A 362 49.47 -6.99 -16.96
CA SER A 362 49.76 -8.43 -16.84
C SER A 362 49.32 -9.24 -18.07
N LYS A 363 48.23 -8.84 -18.74
CA LYS A 363 47.77 -9.50 -19.98
C LYS A 363 48.59 -9.11 -21.21
N GLN A 364 49.06 -7.86 -21.29
CA GLN A 364 49.83 -7.39 -22.45
C GLN A 364 51.22 -8.04 -22.56
N LYS A 365 51.75 -8.62 -21.46
CA LYS A 365 52.97 -9.46 -21.45
C LYS A 365 52.71 -10.94 -21.75
N ALA A 366 51.46 -11.37 -21.95
CA ALA A 366 51.08 -12.78 -22.05
C ALA A 366 50.51 -13.20 -23.42
N SER A 367 50.56 -12.35 -24.45
CA SER A 367 49.93 -12.63 -25.76
C SER A 367 50.79 -12.33 -26.99
N VAL A 368 52.12 -12.34 -26.88
CA VAL A 368 53.04 -12.14 -28.03
C VAL A 368 54.23 -13.11 -27.98
N VAL A 369 53.97 -14.41 -27.84
CA VAL A 369 54.88 -15.51 -28.20
C VAL A 369 54.05 -16.71 -28.67
N ASP A 370 54.50 -17.38 -29.75
CA ASP A 370 54.06 -18.68 -30.30
C ASP A 370 52.61 -18.88 -30.80
N VAL A 371 52.42 -18.66 -32.13
CA VAL A 371 51.93 -19.73 -33.03
C VAL A 371 52.72 -19.64 -34.35
N TRP A 372 53.70 -20.52 -34.52
CA TRP A 372 54.29 -20.90 -35.83
C TRP A 372 54.27 -22.43 -35.92
N GLN A 373 53.34 -22.99 -36.72
CA GLN A 373 53.46 -24.28 -37.40
C GLN A 373 52.32 -24.43 -38.42
#